data_AF-A0A1Q8JND3-F1
#
_entry.id   AF-A0A1Q8JND3-F1
#
_cell.length_a   1.000
_cell.length_b   1.000
_cell.length_c   1.000
_cell.angle_alpha   90.00
_cell.angle_beta   90.00
_cell.angle_gamma   90.00
#
_symmetry.space_group_name_H-M   'P 1'
#
loop_
_entity.id
_entity.type
_entity.pdbx_description
1 polymer ?
#
loop_
_entity_poly.entity_id
_entity_poly.type
_entity_poly.pdbx_seq_one_letter_code
_entity_poly.pdbx_strand_id
1 'polypeptide(L)'
;MRRIGRDRRARPAGDLVSDLVSAEVGGDRLDGRRLGAFFSLLLVAGIETSRNAVAHGVRLLSEHPDQRALLLSDLDRHLDGAVEEILRVSTPIVQFRRNVAGDTELGGTPLPAGARVVLFYASANRDEAVFTDPDRFDITRRPNPHLAFGGTGPHYCLGAHLARRELRTLFRELLERAPGIRTTGPAETVPSSFDHRIRRLPFTVDR
;
A
#
# COMPACT_ATOMS: atom_id res chain seq x y z
N MET A 1 6.53 -3.39 -23.77
CA MET A 1 7.82 -3.65 -23.07
C MET A 1 8.98 -4.11 -23.95
N ARG A 2 8.81 -4.96 -24.98
CA ARG A 2 9.95 -5.41 -25.82
C ARG A 2 10.75 -4.29 -26.49
N ARG A 3 10.08 -3.26 -27.03
CA ARG A 3 10.73 -2.07 -27.60
C ARG A 3 11.54 -1.31 -26.54
N ILE A 4 10.88 -0.90 -25.46
CA ILE A 4 11.51 -0.18 -24.34
C ILE A 4 12.69 -0.95 -23.76
N GLY A 5 12.56 -2.27 -23.57
CA GLY A 5 13.65 -3.09 -23.04
C GLY A 5 14.86 -3.16 -23.98
N ARG A 6 14.66 -3.24 -25.30
CA ARG A 6 15.77 -3.13 -26.26
C ARG A 6 16.41 -1.74 -26.23
N ASP A 7 15.60 -0.69 -26.18
CA ASP A 7 16.09 0.69 -26.13
C ASP A 7 16.92 0.93 -24.87
N ARG A 8 16.48 0.45 -23.71
CA ARG A 8 17.21 0.58 -22.43
C ARG A 8 18.47 -0.28 -22.33
N ARG A 9 18.53 -1.42 -23.03
CA ARG A 9 19.79 -2.18 -23.16
C ARG A 9 20.82 -1.46 -24.02
N ALA A 10 20.37 -0.85 -25.11
CA ALA A 10 21.27 -0.11 -26.00
C ALA A 10 21.66 1.25 -25.41
N ARG A 11 20.75 1.89 -24.67
CA ARG A 11 20.90 3.24 -24.11
C ARG A 11 20.28 3.28 -22.70
N PRO A 12 21.03 2.87 -21.66
CA PRO A 12 20.59 2.98 -20.26
C PRO A 12 20.23 4.44 -19.92
N ALA A 13 19.14 4.64 -19.18
CA ALA A 13 18.61 5.95 -18.84
C ALA A 13 18.58 6.24 -17.33
N GLY A 14 19.22 5.39 -16.51
CA GLY A 14 19.22 5.51 -15.05
C GLY A 14 17.84 5.30 -14.42
N ASP A 15 16.96 4.54 -15.09
CA ASP A 15 15.63 4.17 -14.60
C ASP A 15 15.56 2.69 -14.23
N LEU A 16 14.53 2.31 -13.46
CA LEU A 16 14.31 0.93 -13.01
C LEU A 16 14.32 -0.08 -14.18
N VAL A 17 13.83 0.32 -15.37
CA VAL A 17 13.84 -0.56 -16.54
C VAL A 17 15.27 -0.80 -17.02
N SER A 18 16.14 0.22 -16.98
CA SER A 18 17.57 0.11 -17.29
C SER A 18 18.27 -0.89 -16.36
N ASP A 19 17.96 -0.82 -15.06
CA ASP A 19 18.53 -1.74 -14.07
C ASP A 19 18.06 -3.18 -14.33
N LEU A 20 16.75 -3.37 -14.54
CA LEU A 20 16.16 -4.70 -14.78
C LEU A 20 16.65 -5.38 -16.04
N VAL A 21 16.88 -4.62 -17.13
CA VAL A 21 17.37 -5.22 -18.39
C VAL A 21 18.85 -5.50 -18.41
N SER A 22 19.61 -4.86 -17.51
CA SER A 22 21.05 -5.02 -17.37
C SER A 22 21.40 -6.12 -16.37
N ALA A 23 20.53 -6.35 -15.37
CA ALA A 23 20.71 -7.34 -14.33
C ALA A 23 20.91 -8.76 -14.86
N GLU A 24 21.79 -9.50 -14.17
CA GLU A 24 22.06 -10.91 -14.35
C GLU A 24 22.24 -11.55 -12.96
N VAL A 25 21.56 -12.67 -12.72
CA VAL A 25 21.60 -13.39 -11.44
C VAL A 25 21.87 -14.85 -11.72
N GLY A 26 23.02 -15.36 -11.29
CA GLY A 26 23.41 -16.76 -11.51
C GLY A 26 23.46 -17.15 -13.00
N GLY A 27 23.82 -16.22 -13.88
CA GLY A 27 23.81 -16.43 -15.33
C GLY A 27 22.44 -16.25 -16.01
N ASP A 28 21.36 -16.05 -15.26
CA ASP A 28 20.02 -15.81 -15.82
C ASP A 28 19.74 -14.31 -15.99
N ARG A 29 19.10 -13.95 -17.12
CA ARG A 29 18.73 -12.57 -17.47
C ARG A 29 17.25 -12.52 -17.79
N LEU A 30 16.61 -11.40 -17.47
CA LEU A 30 15.20 -11.19 -17.82
C LEU A 30 15.04 -11.11 -19.34
N ASP A 31 14.43 -12.15 -19.93
CA ASP A 31 13.98 -12.11 -21.31
C ASP A 31 12.88 -11.05 -21.51
N GLY A 32 12.56 -10.74 -22.77
CA GLY A 32 11.57 -9.70 -23.09
C GLY A 32 10.15 -10.01 -22.61
N ARG A 33 9.80 -11.28 -22.37
CA ARG A 33 8.50 -11.70 -21.85
C ARG A 33 8.46 -11.56 -20.33
N ARG A 34 9.48 -12.05 -19.62
CA ARG A 34 9.62 -11.93 -18.15
C ARG A 34 9.71 -10.47 -17.73
N LEU A 35 10.49 -9.65 -18.45
CA LEU A 35 10.52 -8.20 -18.24
C LEU A 35 9.14 -7.57 -18.42
N GLY A 36 8.41 -7.98 -19.47
CA GLY A 36 7.06 -7.49 -19.73
C GLY A 36 6.09 -7.82 -18.60
N ALA A 37 6.09 -9.08 -18.14
CA ALA A 37 5.24 -9.54 -17.05
C ALA A 37 5.57 -8.83 -15.73
N PHE A 38 6.85 -8.72 -15.40
CA PHE A 38 7.30 -8.04 -14.18
C PHE A 38 6.93 -6.56 -14.18
N PHE A 39 7.13 -5.86 -15.31
CA PHE A 39 6.76 -4.45 -15.42
C PHE A 39 5.24 -4.24 -15.35
N SER A 40 4.44 -5.11 -15.97
CA SER A 40 2.99 -5.05 -15.83
C SER A 40 2.56 -5.25 -14.38
N LEU A 41 3.20 -6.17 -13.64
CA LEU A 41 2.94 -6.36 -12.21
C LEU A 41 3.27 -5.10 -11.41
N LEU A 42 4.44 -4.48 -11.66
CA LEU A 42 4.85 -3.25 -10.99
C LEU A 42 3.87 -2.10 -11.23
N LEU A 43 3.40 -1.92 -12.47
CA LEU A 43 2.43 -0.88 -12.81
C LEU A 43 1.12 -1.08 -12.05
N VAL A 44 0.55 -2.27 -12.08
CA VAL A 44 -0.73 -2.55 -11.40
C VAL A 44 -0.57 -2.41 -9.88
N ALA A 45 0.48 -3.01 -9.32
CA ALA A 45 0.74 -2.97 -7.89
C ALA A 45 1.03 -1.55 -7.37
N GLY A 46 1.77 -0.74 -8.13
CA GLY A 46 2.16 0.63 -7.74
C GLY A 46 1.03 1.66 -7.91
N ILE A 47 0.11 1.47 -8.84
CA ILE A 47 -0.95 2.46 -9.12
C ILE A 47 -2.17 2.25 -8.23
N GLU A 48 -2.76 1.04 -8.25
CA GLU A 48 -4.07 0.79 -7.62
C GLU A 48 -3.99 0.96 -6.09
N THR A 49 -2.92 0.46 -5.48
CA THR A 49 -2.76 0.45 -4.02
C THR A 49 -2.51 1.84 -3.45
N SER A 50 -1.56 2.60 -4.03
CA SER A 50 -1.28 3.99 -3.64
C SER A 50 -2.51 4.89 -3.85
N ARG A 51 -3.21 4.77 -4.99
CA ARG A 51 -4.45 5.51 -5.24
C ARG A 51 -5.51 5.23 -4.17
N ASN A 52 -5.72 3.96 -3.82
CA ASN A 52 -6.70 3.59 -2.80
C ASN A 52 -6.30 4.13 -1.42
N ALA A 53 -5.01 4.04 -1.04
CA ALA A 53 -4.52 4.63 0.21
C ALA A 53 -4.79 6.14 0.28
N VAL A 54 -4.55 6.88 -0.81
CA VAL A 54 -4.85 8.33 -0.89
C VAL A 54 -6.35 8.59 -0.73
N ALA A 55 -7.20 7.87 -1.47
CA ALA A 55 -8.65 8.03 -1.37
C ALA A 55 -9.17 7.74 0.04
N HIS A 56 -8.68 6.67 0.68
CA HIS A 56 -9.00 6.37 2.06
C HIS A 56 -8.47 7.43 3.02
N GLY A 57 -7.28 7.99 2.81
CA GLY A 57 -6.74 9.04 3.66
C GLY A 57 -7.56 10.33 3.63
N VAL A 58 -8.02 10.77 2.45
CA VAL A 58 -8.94 11.93 2.33
C VAL A 58 -10.26 11.63 3.07
N ARG A 59 -10.81 10.42 2.90
CA ARG A 59 -12.03 9.99 3.61
C ARG A 59 -11.83 9.97 5.13
N LEU A 60 -10.76 9.33 5.62
CA LEU A 60 -10.47 9.19 7.04
C LEU A 60 -10.25 10.53 7.72
N LEU A 61 -9.47 11.43 7.10
CA LEU A 61 -9.27 12.78 7.63
C LEU A 61 -10.56 13.62 7.62
N SER A 62 -11.49 13.35 6.70
CA SER A 62 -12.81 14.01 6.68
C SER A 62 -13.73 13.49 7.79
N GLU A 63 -13.69 12.19 8.08
CA GLU A 63 -14.48 11.53 9.12
C GLU A 63 -13.94 11.79 10.55
N HIS A 64 -12.66 12.17 10.68
CA HIS A 64 -11.98 12.41 11.97
C HIS A 64 -11.40 13.84 12.01
N PRO A 65 -12.25 14.87 12.18
CA PRO A 65 -11.83 16.26 12.12
C PRO A 65 -10.82 16.65 13.22
N ASP A 66 -10.84 15.96 14.37
CA ASP A 66 -9.85 16.12 15.45
C ASP A 66 -8.45 15.68 15.01
N GLN A 67 -8.35 14.50 14.37
CA GLN A 67 -7.09 13.98 13.82
C GLN A 67 -6.59 14.87 12.69
N ARG A 68 -7.49 15.38 11.84
CA ARG A 68 -7.15 16.33 10.78
C ARG A 68 -6.64 17.66 11.34
N ALA A 69 -7.29 18.21 12.36
CA ALA A 69 -6.83 19.43 13.03
C ALA A 69 -5.46 19.24 13.66
N LEU A 70 -5.20 18.08 14.27
CA LEU A 70 -3.89 17.72 14.80
C LEU A 70 -2.83 17.58 13.69
N LEU A 71 -3.17 16.99 12.55
CA LEU A 71 -2.26 16.93 11.41
C LEU A 71 -1.91 18.33 10.88
N LEU A 72 -2.90 19.22 10.78
CA LEU A 72 -2.73 20.59 10.27
C LEU A 72 -2.01 21.51 11.26
N SER A 73 -1.99 21.20 12.56
CA SER A 73 -1.28 22.03 13.55
C SER A 73 0.24 21.94 13.41
N ASP A 74 0.75 20.81 12.93
CA ASP A 74 2.17 20.60 12.64
C ASP A 74 2.34 19.42 11.65
N LEU A 75 2.36 19.75 10.36
CA LEU A 75 2.55 18.76 9.29
C LEU A 75 3.91 18.07 9.38
N ASP A 76 4.97 18.76 9.83
CA ASP A 76 6.30 18.15 9.90
C ASP A 76 6.36 17.07 10.98
N ARG A 77 5.68 17.30 12.11
CA ARG A 77 5.60 16.36 13.22
C ARG A 77 4.65 15.19 12.96
N HIS A 78 3.49 15.45 12.35
CA HIS A 78 2.39 14.48 12.35
C HIS A 78 2.22 13.68 11.07
N LEU A 79 2.79 14.13 9.94
CA LEU A 79 2.51 13.54 8.63
C LEU A 79 2.99 12.10 8.47
N ASP A 80 4.15 11.73 9.03
CA ASP A 80 4.61 10.34 8.95
C ASP A 80 3.70 9.39 9.74
N GLY A 81 3.26 9.80 10.92
CA GLY A 81 2.31 9.02 11.72
C GLY A 81 0.96 8.89 11.04
N ALA A 82 0.46 9.97 10.41
CA ALA A 82 -0.76 9.95 9.63
C ALA A 82 -0.66 9.00 8.43
N VAL A 83 0.47 8.98 7.70
CA VAL A 83 0.68 8.06 6.57
C VAL A 83 0.61 6.60 7.03
N GLU A 84 1.32 6.22 8.09
CA GLU A 84 1.27 4.84 8.59
C GLU A 84 -0.12 4.47 9.10
N GLU A 85 -0.83 5.37 9.79
CA GLU A 85 -2.17 5.08 10.26
C GLU A 85 -3.20 4.99 9.13
N ILE A 86 -3.09 5.83 8.09
CA ILE A 86 -3.90 5.72 6.87
C ILE A 86 -3.65 4.36 6.22
N LEU A 87 -2.40 3.91 6.12
CA LEU A 87 -2.04 2.61 5.55
C LEU A 87 -2.61 1.45 6.37
N ARG A 88 -2.51 1.49 7.72
CA ARG A 88 -3.11 0.49 8.61
C ARG A 88 -4.62 0.42 8.44
N VAL A 89 -5.31 1.56 8.56
CA VAL A 89 -6.77 1.59 8.58
C VAL A 89 -7.36 1.30 7.21
N SER A 90 -6.73 1.78 6.13
CA SER A 90 -7.17 1.50 4.77
C SER A 90 -6.85 0.08 4.34
N THR A 91 -5.69 -0.47 4.70
CA THR A 91 -5.18 -1.78 4.24
C THR A 91 -5.53 -2.04 2.76
N PRO A 92 -4.90 -1.32 1.80
CA PRO A 92 -5.33 -1.34 0.40
C PRO A 92 -5.34 -2.73 -0.25
N ILE A 93 -4.47 -3.63 0.20
CA ILE A 93 -4.51 -5.06 -0.14
C ILE A 93 -4.93 -5.83 1.11
N VAL A 94 -6.13 -6.42 1.09
CA VAL A 94 -6.74 -7.02 2.28
C VAL A 94 -6.24 -8.43 2.56
N GLN A 95 -5.73 -9.14 1.54
CA GLN A 95 -5.22 -10.50 1.71
C GLN A 95 -4.19 -10.94 0.67
N PHE A 96 -3.37 -11.93 1.04
CA PHE A 96 -2.52 -12.69 0.10
C PHE A 96 -2.63 -14.19 0.38
N ARG A 97 -2.55 -14.99 -0.68
CA ARG A 97 -2.52 -16.46 -0.59
C ARG A 97 -1.10 -17.01 -0.51
N ARG A 98 -0.93 -18.14 0.18
CA ARG A 98 0.22 -19.05 0.14
C ARG A 98 -0.24 -20.48 -0.14
N ASN A 99 0.66 -21.31 -0.68
CA ASN A 99 0.48 -22.76 -0.74
C ASN A 99 1.49 -23.39 0.21
N VAL A 100 1.04 -24.32 1.03
CA VAL A 100 1.87 -25.03 2.01
C VAL A 100 2.81 -25.99 1.28
N ALA A 101 4.12 -25.86 1.48
CA ALA A 101 5.12 -26.62 0.72
C ALA A 101 5.34 -28.06 1.25
N GLY A 102 5.04 -28.29 2.52
CA GLY A 102 5.14 -29.57 3.20
C GLY A 102 4.30 -29.53 4.48
N ASP A 103 3.97 -30.69 5.05
CA ASP A 103 3.17 -30.78 6.27
C ASP A 103 3.78 -29.92 7.38
N THR A 104 2.96 -29.07 7.98
CA THR A 104 3.38 -28.09 9.00
C THR A 104 2.22 -27.75 9.94
N GLU A 105 2.47 -26.85 10.88
CA GLU A 105 1.47 -26.32 11.80
C GLU A 105 1.55 -24.79 11.84
N LEU A 106 0.40 -24.12 11.97
CA LEU A 106 0.33 -22.67 12.18
C LEU A 106 -0.63 -22.39 13.35
N GLY A 107 -0.09 -21.85 14.44
CA GLY A 107 -0.89 -21.48 15.62
C GLY A 107 -1.73 -22.63 16.18
N GLY A 108 -1.16 -23.82 16.33
CA GLY A 108 -1.90 -25.01 16.80
C GLY A 108 -2.68 -25.75 15.71
N THR A 109 -2.77 -25.21 14.48
CA THR A 109 -3.58 -25.78 13.39
C THR A 109 -2.69 -26.57 12.42
N PRO A 110 -2.89 -27.90 12.28
CA PRO A 110 -2.18 -28.70 11.29
C PRO A 110 -2.53 -28.28 9.85
N LEU A 111 -1.53 -28.15 8.99
CA LEU A 111 -1.63 -27.76 7.61
C LEU A 111 -0.93 -28.80 6.72
N PRO A 112 -1.67 -29.59 5.91
CA PRO A 112 -1.05 -30.56 5.01
C PRO A 112 -0.39 -29.88 3.81
N ALA A 113 0.61 -30.54 3.24
CA ALA A 113 1.26 -30.15 2.00
C ALA A 113 0.23 -29.91 0.88
N GLY A 114 0.39 -28.81 0.14
CA GLY A 114 -0.52 -28.41 -0.92
C GLY A 114 -1.77 -27.64 -0.46
N ALA A 115 -2.04 -27.55 0.85
CA ALA A 115 -3.11 -26.71 1.37
C ALA A 115 -2.92 -25.24 0.97
N ARG A 116 -4.03 -24.53 0.76
CA ARG A 116 -4.04 -23.09 0.47
C ARG A 116 -4.33 -22.33 1.76
N VAL A 117 -3.47 -21.39 2.09
CA VAL A 117 -3.64 -20.49 3.24
C VAL A 117 -3.84 -19.09 2.73
N VAL A 118 -4.81 -18.37 3.28
CA VAL A 118 -5.06 -16.97 2.99
C VAL A 118 -4.73 -16.15 4.23
N LEU A 119 -3.84 -15.17 4.06
CA LEU A 119 -3.44 -14.23 5.10
C LEU A 119 -4.31 -12.98 4.96
N PHE A 120 -5.15 -12.69 5.96
CA PHE A 120 -6.04 -11.52 5.95
C PHE A 120 -5.42 -10.34 6.70
N TYR A 121 -4.69 -9.48 5.99
CA TYR A 121 -4.06 -8.29 6.58
C TYR A 121 -5.08 -7.31 7.13
N ALA A 122 -6.26 -7.20 6.52
CA ALA A 122 -7.30 -6.29 7.01
C ALA A 122 -7.79 -6.69 8.42
N SER A 123 -7.82 -8.00 8.72
CA SER A 123 -8.11 -8.50 10.07
C SER A 123 -6.91 -8.30 10.99
N ALA A 124 -5.70 -8.66 10.56
CA ALA A 124 -4.49 -8.49 11.37
C ALA A 124 -4.24 -7.02 11.77
N ASN A 125 -4.52 -6.06 10.87
CA ASN A 125 -4.40 -4.62 11.15
C ASN A 125 -5.47 -4.07 12.09
N ARG A 126 -6.42 -4.91 12.52
CA ARG A 126 -7.46 -4.62 13.52
C ARG A 126 -7.41 -5.56 14.72
N ASP A 127 -6.36 -6.38 14.84
CA ASP A 127 -6.21 -7.33 15.94
C ASP A 127 -5.95 -6.61 17.26
N GLU A 128 -6.87 -6.73 18.21
CA GLU A 128 -6.80 -6.12 19.54
C GLU A 128 -5.65 -6.65 20.40
N ALA A 129 -5.09 -7.81 20.08
CA ALA A 129 -3.89 -8.33 20.75
C ALA A 129 -2.63 -7.54 20.36
N VAL A 130 -2.67 -6.79 19.24
CA VAL A 130 -1.54 -6.00 18.72
C VAL A 130 -1.81 -4.50 18.80
N PHE A 131 -3.05 -4.07 18.54
CA PHE A 131 -3.44 -2.66 18.47
C PHE A 131 -4.45 -2.33 19.56
N THR A 132 -4.08 -1.47 20.51
CA THR A 132 -5.04 -0.87 21.46
C THR A 132 -6.07 -0.04 20.68
N ASP A 133 -7.36 -0.19 20.98
CA ASP A 133 -8.47 0.43 20.25
C ASP A 133 -8.31 0.31 18.72
N PRO A 134 -8.34 -0.92 18.16
CA PRO A 134 -7.93 -1.17 16.78
C PRO A 134 -8.79 -0.43 15.74
N ASP A 135 -10.05 -0.15 16.07
CA ASP A 135 -10.98 0.55 15.18
C ASP A 135 -10.83 2.08 15.21
N ARG A 136 -10.10 2.63 16.19
CA ARG A 136 -9.83 4.06 16.27
C ARG A 136 -8.77 4.45 15.24
N PHE A 137 -9.07 5.48 14.45
CA PHE A 137 -8.10 6.19 13.62
C PHE A 137 -7.33 7.19 14.49
N ASP A 138 -6.03 6.94 14.70
CA ASP A 138 -5.15 7.77 15.51
C ASP A 138 -3.81 8.01 14.79
N ILE A 139 -3.59 9.22 14.29
CA ILE A 139 -2.37 9.57 13.55
C ILE A 139 -1.12 9.60 14.44
N THR A 140 -1.29 9.53 15.75
CA THR A 140 -0.21 9.49 16.73
C THR A 140 0.09 8.07 17.22
N ARG A 141 -0.65 7.06 16.74
CA ARG A 141 -0.52 5.65 17.14
C ARG A 141 0.94 5.21 17.08
N ARG A 142 1.47 4.82 18.25
CA ARG A 142 2.81 4.25 18.41
C ARG A 142 2.80 3.20 19.53
N PRO A 143 3.34 1.99 19.30
CA PRO A 143 3.85 1.47 18.02
C PRO A 143 2.72 1.29 16.99
N ASN A 144 3.06 1.23 15.70
CA ASN A 144 2.11 0.96 14.60
C ASN A 144 2.65 -0.13 13.66
N PRO A 145 2.75 -1.40 14.12
CA PRO A 145 3.35 -2.50 13.36
C PRO A 145 2.40 -3.10 12.32
N HIS A 146 1.79 -2.25 11.49
CA HIS A 146 0.80 -2.69 10.51
C HIS A 146 1.40 -3.56 9.40
N LEU A 147 0.58 -4.42 8.81
CA LEU A 147 0.91 -5.35 7.73
C LEU A 147 0.38 -4.90 6.37
N ALA A 148 0.08 -3.61 6.17
CA ALA A 148 -0.42 -3.08 4.89
C ALA A 148 0.55 -3.29 3.71
N PHE A 149 1.85 -3.52 3.99
CA PHE A 149 2.88 -3.85 3.01
C PHE A 149 3.24 -5.35 2.99
N GLY A 150 2.38 -6.18 3.57
CA GLY A 150 2.63 -7.59 3.83
C GLY A 150 3.34 -7.82 5.16
N GLY A 151 3.48 -9.11 5.53
CA GLY A 151 4.31 -9.55 6.63
C GLY A 151 5.81 -9.33 6.37
N THR A 152 6.63 -9.60 7.38
CA THR A 152 8.07 -9.71 7.20
C THR A 152 8.40 -10.87 6.23
N GLY A 153 9.50 -10.76 5.47
CA GLY A 153 10.00 -11.85 4.64
C GLY A 153 10.27 -11.49 3.17
N PRO A 154 10.50 -12.51 2.31
CA PRO A 154 11.02 -12.32 0.94
C PRO A 154 10.10 -11.53 -0.01
N HIS A 155 8.82 -11.43 0.33
CA HIS A 155 7.82 -10.72 -0.47
C HIS A 155 7.29 -9.45 0.23
N TYR A 156 8.04 -8.90 1.18
CA TYR A 156 7.75 -7.57 1.70
C TYR A 156 7.68 -6.57 0.54
N CYS A 157 6.72 -5.65 0.59
CA CYS A 157 6.41 -4.78 -0.53
C CYS A 157 7.65 -4.01 -1.03
N LEU A 158 8.06 -4.31 -2.27
CA LEU A 158 9.17 -3.63 -2.94
C LEU A 158 8.93 -2.11 -3.05
N GLY A 159 7.67 -1.68 -3.16
CA GLY A 159 7.27 -0.29 -3.28
C GLY A 159 7.03 0.43 -1.96
N ALA A 160 7.28 -0.18 -0.79
CA ALA A 160 6.86 0.38 0.50
C ALA A 160 7.42 1.80 0.76
N HIS A 161 8.70 2.04 0.44
CA HIS A 161 9.31 3.37 0.58
C HIS A 161 8.75 4.37 -0.44
N LEU A 162 8.47 3.93 -1.67
CA LEU A 162 7.88 4.79 -2.69
C LEU A 162 6.46 5.19 -2.29
N ALA A 163 5.60 4.24 -1.91
CA ALA A 163 4.23 4.52 -1.50
C ALA A 163 4.16 5.49 -0.31
N ARG A 164 5.01 5.31 0.71
CA ARG A 164 5.12 6.25 1.83
C ARG A 164 5.52 7.65 1.37
N ARG A 165 6.50 7.75 0.46
CA ARG A 165 6.95 9.04 -0.09
C ARG A 165 5.87 9.71 -0.93
N GLU A 166 5.14 8.95 -1.74
CA GLU A 166 4.00 9.42 -2.52
C GLU A 166 2.91 9.98 -1.60
N LEU A 167 2.48 9.20 -0.61
CA LEU A 167 1.46 9.60 0.36
C LEU A 167 1.89 10.85 1.15
N ARG A 168 3.12 10.86 1.70
CA ARG A 168 3.66 12.01 2.43
C ARG A 168 3.68 13.26 1.55
N THR A 169 4.22 13.16 0.35
CA THR A 169 4.32 14.31 -0.57
C THR A 169 2.94 14.80 -0.97
N LEU A 170 2.05 13.90 -1.36
CA LEU A 170 0.69 14.25 -1.78
C LEU A 170 -0.08 14.91 -0.65
N PHE A 171 -0.12 14.32 0.55
CA PHE A 171 -0.87 14.90 1.67
C PHE A 171 -0.29 16.22 2.15
N ARG A 172 1.03 16.40 2.14
CA ARG A 172 1.65 17.71 2.41
C ARG A 172 1.14 18.76 1.43
N GLU A 173 1.37 18.54 0.14
CA GLU A 173 1.06 19.52 -0.90
C GLU A 173 -0.44 19.83 -0.94
N LEU A 174 -1.26 18.79 -0.75
CA LEU A 174 -2.71 18.88 -0.72
C LEU A 174 -3.21 19.70 0.47
N LEU A 175 -2.73 19.42 1.68
CA LEU A 175 -3.20 20.08 2.90
C LEU A 175 -2.64 21.50 3.04
N GLU A 176 -1.47 21.80 2.47
CA GLU A 176 -0.94 23.17 2.39
C GLU A 176 -1.74 24.05 1.41
N ARG A 177 -2.17 23.50 0.27
CA ARG A 177 -2.86 24.26 -0.80
C ARG A 177 -4.38 24.25 -0.70
N ALA A 178 -4.94 23.21 -0.09
CA ALA A 178 -6.37 23.02 0.09
C ALA A 178 -6.64 22.49 1.51
N PRO A 179 -6.32 23.27 2.56
CA PRO A 179 -6.55 22.87 3.95
C PRO A 179 -8.03 22.68 4.27
N GLY A 180 -8.96 23.08 3.38
CA GLY A 180 -10.39 22.85 3.45
C GLY A 180 -10.89 21.57 2.77
N ILE A 181 -10.01 20.75 2.16
CA ILE A 181 -10.43 19.53 1.47
C ILE A 181 -11.17 18.58 2.41
N ARG A 182 -12.35 18.12 1.98
CA ARG A 182 -13.16 17.14 2.70
C ARG A 182 -14.12 16.39 1.79
N THR A 183 -14.53 15.20 2.20
CA THR A 183 -15.58 14.45 1.52
C THR A 183 -16.94 15.15 1.64
N THR A 184 -17.76 15.03 0.59
CA THR A 184 -19.12 15.61 0.54
C THR A 184 -20.22 14.55 0.54
N GLY A 185 -19.85 13.28 0.57
CA GLY A 185 -20.76 12.16 0.59
C GLY A 185 -20.02 10.84 0.84
N PRO A 186 -20.75 9.72 0.92
CA PRO A 186 -20.15 8.41 1.17
C PRO A 186 -19.24 7.98 0.02
N ALA A 187 -18.21 7.21 0.34
CA ALA A 187 -17.37 6.57 -0.65
C ALA A 187 -18.14 5.45 -1.36
N GLU A 188 -18.08 5.41 -2.69
CA GLU A 188 -18.52 4.25 -3.46
C GLU A 188 -17.39 3.21 -3.50
N THR A 189 -17.55 2.11 -2.77
CA THR A 189 -16.59 0.99 -2.79
C THR A 189 -16.89 0.00 -3.91
N VAL A 190 -15.91 -0.83 -4.24
CA VAL A 190 -16.09 -2.00 -5.13
C VAL A 190 -16.06 -3.27 -4.30
N PRO A 191 -17.04 -4.19 -4.46
CA PRO A 191 -16.93 -5.52 -3.89
C PRO A 191 -15.71 -6.24 -4.44
N SER A 192 -14.69 -6.42 -3.60
CA SER A 192 -13.46 -7.13 -3.93
C SER A 192 -12.98 -7.90 -2.71
N SER A 193 -12.54 -9.14 -2.95
CA SER A 193 -11.93 -9.97 -1.91
C SER A 193 -10.42 -9.79 -1.82
N PHE A 194 -9.82 -8.90 -2.62
CA PHE A 194 -8.36 -8.73 -2.69
C PHE A 194 -7.89 -7.33 -2.32
N ASP A 195 -8.59 -6.29 -2.81
CA ASP A 195 -8.21 -4.89 -2.59
C ASP A 195 -9.35 -4.09 -1.97
N HIS A 196 -9.00 -3.19 -1.03
CA HIS A 196 -9.95 -2.28 -0.40
C HIS A 196 -10.13 -1.05 -1.29
N ARG A 197 -10.98 -1.19 -2.31
CA ARG A 197 -11.07 -0.20 -3.40
C ARG A 197 -12.20 0.79 -3.19
N ILE A 198 -11.85 2.07 -3.36
CA ILE A 198 -12.83 3.16 -3.57
C ILE A 198 -12.92 3.46 -5.07
N ARG A 199 -14.08 3.17 -5.67
CA ARG A 199 -14.39 3.51 -7.07
C ARG A 199 -14.48 5.01 -7.24
N ARG A 200 -15.25 5.68 -6.38
CA ARG A 200 -15.51 7.11 -6.43
C ARG A 200 -15.61 7.70 -5.03
N LEU A 201 -15.00 8.87 -4.84
CA LEU A 201 -15.07 9.65 -3.60
C LEU A 201 -15.48 11.09 -3.93
N PRO A 202 -16.72 11.51 -3.63
CA PRO A 202 -17.11 12.91 -3.74
C PRO A 202 -16.37 13.77 -2.71
N PHE A 203 -15.75 14.87 -3.15
CA PHE A 203 -15.05 15.81 -2.28
C PHE A 203 -15.24 17.26 -2.74
N THR A 204 -15.03 18.20 -1.83
CA THR A 204 -14.90 19.64 -2.11
C THR A 204 -13.54 20.14 -1.65
N VAL A 205 -13.09 21.24 -2.26
CA VAL A 205 -11.91 22.01 -1.86
C VAL A 205 -12.37 23.44 -1.67
N ASP A 206 -12.75 23.79 -0.44
CA ASP A 206 -13.02 25.19 -0.14
C ASP A 206 -11.65 25.87 0.06
N ARG A 207 -11.42 26.95 -0.68
CA ARG A 207 -10.21 27.78 -0.55
C ARG A 207 -10.28 28.63 0.71
#